data_AF-A0A6N4AGK1-F1
#
_entry.id   AF-A0A6N4AGK1-F1
#
_cell.length_a   1.000
_cell.length_b   1.000
_cell.length_c   1.000
_cell.angle_alpha   90.00
_cell.angle_beta   90.00
_cell.angle_gamma   90.00
#
_symmetry.space_group_name_H-M   'P 1'
#
loop_
_entity.id
_entity.type
_entity.pdbx_description
1 polymer ?
#
loop_
_entity_poly.entity_id
_entity_poly.type
_entity_poly.pdbx_seq_one_letter_code
_entity_poly.pdbx_strand_id
1 'polypeptide(L)'
;MKKYLLISGIIMAFSSCNKKEEAQPVVKKEVPEKTTGAKEFEMYEMSEMAALMEQMYVDNQRLKERIKNGDTIGKFPSHFLEIHKRAMTDEAENDAFFKEQAAVFIKAQEQIYEDPKNAKAHFNKAVSACVTCHEVKCSGPIPRIKKLFIE
;
A
#
# COMPACT_ATOMS: atom_id res chain seq x y z
N MET A 1 56.38 -3.50 4.04
CA MET A 1 56.93 -4.86 4.18
C MET A 1 56.53 -5.43 5.54
N LYS A 2 55.47 -6.24 5.61
CA LYS A 2 55.43 -7.53 6.35
C LYS A 2 54.08 -8.19 6.06
N LYS A 3 54.14 -9.29 5.31
CA LYS A 3 53.08 -10.29 5.13
C LYS A 3 52.81 -10.96 6.47
N TYR A 4 51.56 -11.32 6.75
CA TYR A 4 51.08 -12.64 7.25
C TYR A 4 49.56 -12.65 6.96
N LEU A 5 48.99 -13.51 6.08
CA LEU A 5 48.68 -14.94 6.25
C LEU A 5 47.99 -15.18 7.61
N LEU A 6 46.87 -15.87 7.82
CA LEU A 6 46.03 -16.79 7.04
C LEU A 6 44.91 -17.27 8.01
N ILE A 7 43.77 -17.69 7.45
CA ILE A 7 42.94 -18.85 7.88
C ILE A 7 41.93 -18.71 9.04
N SER A 8 40.75 -19.29 8.73
CA SER A 8 39.68 -19.87 9.56
C SER A 8 38.48 -18.95 9.77
N GLY A 9 37.33 -19.14 9.11
CA GLY A 9 36.68 -20.41 8.81
C GLY A 9 35.92 -20.90 10.05
N ILE A 10 34.84 -20.20 10.43
CA ILE A 10 33.83 -20.73 11.35
C ILE A 10 32.57 -20.99 10.52
N ILE A 11 32.45 -22.25 10.13
CA ILE A 11 31.24 -22.88 9.62
C ILE A 11 30.31 -23.00 10.85
N MET A 12 29.26 -22.20 10.89
CA MET A 12 28.22 -22.35 11.91
C MET A 12 27.34 -23.54 11.49
N ALA A 13 27.52 -24.65 12.21
CA ALA A 13 26.84 -25.91 11.98
C ALA A 13 25.32 -25.74 12.17
N PHE A 14 24.55 -26.04 11.12
CA PHE A 14 23.12 -26.31 11.24
C PHE A 14 22.95 -27.67 11.92
N SER A 15 22.59 -27.66 13.20
CA SER A 15 22.18 -28.87 13.91
C SER A 15 20.90 -29.43 13.28
N SER A 16 21.09 -30.56 12.60
CA SER A 16 20.10 -31.51 12.15
C SER A 16 19.15 -31.91 13.28
N CYS A 17 17.85 -31.81 13.04
CA CYS A 17 16.84 -32.58 13.76
C CYS A 17 16.33 -33.67 12.81
N ASN A 18 16.87 -34.87 12.97
CA ASN A 18 16.36 -36.10 12.37
C ASN A 18 15.11 -36.52 13.15
N LYS A 19 13.93 -36.49 12.52
CA LYS A 19 12.81 -37.36 12.92
C LYS A 19 12.47 -38.25 11.75
N LYS A 20 13.12 -39.42 11.75
CA LYS A 20 12.81 -40.57 10.91
C LYS A 20 11.74 -41.34 11.68
N GLU A 21 10.51 -41.31 11.18
CA GLU A 21 9.41 -42.13 11.69
C GLU A 21 8.98 -43.07 10.56
N GLU A 22 8.85 -44.33 10.93
CA GLU A 22 8.94 -45.51 10.07
C GLU A 22 7.67 -45.73 9.24
N ALA A 23 7.85 -46.29 8.06
CA ALA A 23 6.78 -46.70 7.16
C ALA A 23 6.12 -48.01 7.64
N GLN A 24 4.80 -47.99 7.85
CA GLN A 24 3.87 -49.13 7.72
C GLN A 24 2.46 -48.60 7.34
N PRO A 25 1.52 -49.45 6.89
CA PRO A 25 1.26 -49.84 5.51
C PRO A 25 0.03 -49.13 4.92
N VAL A 26 0.00 -49.02 3.58
CA VAL A 26 -1.10 -48.49 2.78
C VAL A 26 -2.33 -49.37 2.91
N VAL A 27 -3.33 -48.92 3.68
CA VAL A 27 -4.72 -49.40 3.53
C VAL A 27 -5.41 -48.48 2.54
N LYS A 28 -5.65 -49.01 1.34
CA LYS A 28 -6.52 -48.41 0.32
C LYS A 28 -7.90 -48.17 0.93
N LYS A 29 -8.24 -46.91 1.20
CA LYS A 29 -9.63 -46.47 1.27
C LYS A 29 -9.94 -45.82 -0.07
N GLU A 30 -10.79 -46.49 -0.82
CA GLU A 30 -11.42 -45.98 -2.03
C GLU A 30 -12.08 -44.64 -1.70
N VAL A 31 -11.63 -43.57 -2.36
CA VAL A 31 -12.26 -42.26 -2.29
C VAL A 31 -13.47 -42.31 -3.21
N PRO A 32 -14.71 -42.12 -2.71
CA PRO A 32 -15.86 -42.01 -3.58
C PRO A 32 -15.77 -40.70 -4.36
N GLU A 33 -15.68 -40.85 -5.67
CA GLU A 33 -15.85 -39.80 -6.65
C GLU A 33 -17.26 -39.18 -6.50
N LYS A 34 -17.34 -37.91 -6.10
CA LYS A 34 -18.51 -37.06 -6.35
C LYS A 34 -18.09 -35.59 -6.45
N THR A 35 -18.03 -35.15 -7.70
CA THR A 35 -18.09 -33.76 -8.16
C THR A 35 -19.29 -33.02 -7.55
N THR A 36 -19.07 -31.78 -7.10
CA THR A 36 -19.90 -30.58 -7.37
C THR A 36 -19.35 -29.36 -6.62
N GLY A 37 -18.91 -28.35 -7.36
CA GLY A 37 -18.84 -26.96 -6.88
C GLY A 37 -17.52 -26.49 -6.28
N ALA A 38 -16.39 -26.64 -6.99
CA ALA A 38 -15.24 -25.78 -6.71
C ALA A 38 -15.64 -24.34 -7.10
N LYS A 39 -16.00 -23.50 -6.12
CA LYS A 39 -15.93 -22.06 -6.33
C LYS A 39 -14.47 -21.77 -6.67
N GLU A 40 -14.26 -21.33 -7.90
CA GLU A 40 -12.98 -20.77 -8.32
C GLU A 40 -12.63 -19.64 -7.35
N PHE A 41 -11.55 -19.80 -6.59
CA PHE A 41 -11.05 -18.75 -5.72
C PHE A 41 -10.42 -17.70 -6.63
N GLU A 42 -11.20 -16.70 -7.02
CA GLU A 42 -10.69 -15.54 -7.74
C GLU A 42 -9.71 -14.79 -6.85
N MET A 43 -8.44 -14.71 -7.28
CA MET A 43 -7.44 -13.94 -6.58
C MET A 43 -7.75 -12.46 -6.73
N TYR A 44 -7.66 -11.71 -5.63
CA TYR A 44 -7.87 -10.27 -5.66
C TYR A 44 -6.81 -9.58 -6.53
N GLU A 45 -7.26 -8.92 -7.60
CA GLU A 45 -6.44 -8.02 -8.39
C GLU A 45 -6.66 -6.57 -7.95
N MET A 46 -5.55 -5.85 -7.79
CA MET A 46 -5.59 -4.41 -7.52
C MET A 46 -6.13 -3.69 -8.75
N SER A 47 -7.23 -2.95 -8.61
CA SER A 47 -7.70 -2.07 -9.68
C SER A 47 -6.69 -0.96 -9.94
N GLU A 48 -6.79 -0.36 -11.12
CA GLU A 48 -5.99 0.80 -11.48
C GLU A 48 -6.13 1.95 -10.47
N MET A 49 -7.36 2.20 -9.99
CA MET A 49 -7.60 3.19 -8.95
C MET A 49 -6.93 2.81 -7.63
N ALA A 50 -7.02 1.54 -7.20
CA ALA A 50 -6.40 1.10 -5.96
C ALA A 50 -4.86 1.25 -6.01
N ALA A 51 -4.25 0.95 -7.16
CA ALA A 51 -2.82 1.16 -7.38
C ALA A 51 -2.45 2.66 -7.31
N LEU A 52 -3.26 3.55 -7.90
CA LEU A 52 -3.06 5.00 -7.81
C LEU A 52 -3.17 5.50 -6.36
N MET A 53 -4.16 5.04 -5.59
CA MET A 53 -4.33 5.42 -4.18
C MET A 53 -3.13 5.01 -3.32
N GLU A 54 -2.57 3.81 -3.57
CA GLU A 54 -1.35 3.38 -2.88
C GLU A 54 -0.16 4.27 -3.23
N GLN A 55 -0.01 4.63 -4.51
CA GLN A 55 1.04 5.54 -4.95
C GLN A 55 0.91 6.93 -4.30
N MET A 56 -0.30 7.49 -4.28
CA MET A 56 -0.59 8.76 -3.60
C MET A 56 -0.27 8.70 -2.10
N TYR A 57 -0.57 7.58 -1.45
CA TYR A 57 -0.24 7.37 -0.05
C TYR A 57 1.27 7.37 0.19
N VAL A 58 2.03 6.61 -0.61
CA VAL A 58 3.51 6.56 -0.51
C VAL A 58 4.13 7.93 -0.76
N ASP A 59 3.64 8.68 -1.74
CA ASP A 59 4.16 10.02 -2.02
C ASP A 59 3.82 11.02 -0.92
N ASN A 60 2.64 10.93 -0.31
CA ASN A 60 2.29 11.73 0.85
C ASN A 60 3.06 11.34 2.11
N GLN A 61 3.46 10.08 2.30
CA GLN A 61 4.39 9.70 3.37
C GLN A 61 5.75 10.38 3.19
N ARG A 62 6.30 10.38 1.97
CA ARG A 62 7.58 11.04 1.67
C ARG A 62 7.47 12.55 1.88
N LEU A 63 6.36 13.14 1.43
CA LEU A 63 6.08 14.56 1.62
C LEU A 63 5.94 14.93 3.11
N LYS A 64 5.24 14.12 3.90
CA LYS A 64 5.12 14.30 5.36
C LYS A 64 6.49 14.44 6.01
N GLU A 65 7.43 13.55 5.68
CA GLU A 65 8.78 13.60 6.26
C GLU A 65 9.55 14.84 5.81
N ARG A 66 9.45 15.24 4.53
CA ARG A 66 10.04 16.51 4.07
C ARG A 66 9.50 17.72 4.83
N ILE A 67 8.17 17.79 5.03
CA ILE A 67 7.54 18.89 5.77
C ILE A 67 8.04 18.92 7.23
N LYS A 68 8.13 17.76 7.89
CA LYS A 68 8.61 17.67 9.28
C LYS A 68 10.07 18.08 9.43
N ASN A 69 10.91 17.78 8.44
CA ASN A 69 12.33 18.09 8.46
C ASN A 69 12.64 19.52 7.99
N GLY A 70 11.64 20.25 7.47
CA GLY A 70 11.86 21.58 6.86
C GLY A 70 12.56 21.51 5.50
N ASP A 71 12.51 20.36 4.83
CA ASP A 71 13.10 20.17 3.50
C ASP A 71 12.27 20.86 2.41
N THR A 72 12.85 20.99 1.22
CA THR A 72 12.12 21.48 0.04
C THR A 72 10.95 20.56 -0.31
N ILE A 73 9.75 21.13 -0.42
CA ILE A 73 8.51 20.38 -0.72
C ILE A 73 8.51 19.78 -2.13
N GLY A 74 9.12 20.48 -3.08
CA GLY A 74 9.20 20.07 -4.48
C GLY A 74 8.05 20.61 -5.33
N LYS A 75 7.61 19.81 -6.30
CA LYS A 75 6.51 20.14 -7.21
C LYS A 75 5.34 19.17 -7.03
N PHE A 76 4.15 19.64 -7.35
CA PHE A 76 2.94 18.82 -7.36
C PHE A 76 3.12 17.58 -8.27
N PRO A 77 2.87 16.35 -7.77
CA PRO A 77 2.96 15.15 -8.58
C PRO A 77 1.79 15.08 -9.56
N SER A 78 2.05 15.35 -10.83
CA SER A 78 1.01 15.43 -11.87
C SER A 78 0.19 14.14 -12.05
N HIS A 79 0.75 12.98 -11.70
CA HIS A 79 0.04 11.70 -11.75
C HIS A 79 -1.16 11.63 -10.79
N PHE A 80 -1.26 12.52 -9.79
CA PHE A 80 -2.44 12.59 -8.94
C PHE A 80 -3.70 12.92 -9.75
N LEU A 81 -3.56 13.67 -10.84
CA LEU A 81 -4.66 14.03 -11.75
C LEU A 81 -5.27 12.83 -12.48
N GLU A 82 -4.58 11.67 -12.47
CA GLU A 82 -5.11 10.43 -13.03
C GLU A 82 -6.28 9.86 -12.22
N ILE A 83 -6.56 10.39 -11.03
CA ILE A 83 -7.74 10.05 -10.21
C ILE A 83 -9.06 10.20 -10.97
N HIS A 84 -9.10 11.04 -12.00
CA HIS A 84 -10.28 11.23 -12.85
C HIS A 84 -10.33 10.28 -14.06
N LYS A 85 -9.32 9.43 -14.23
CA LYS A 85 -9.12 8.61 -15.45
C LYS A 85 -9.00 7.12 -15.16
N ARG A 86 -8.39 6.74 -14.03
CA ARG A 86 -8.12 5.35 -13.68
C ARG A 86 -9.42 4.58 -13.45
N ALA A 87 -9.47 3.34 -13.93
CA ALA A 87 -10.63 2.47 -13.78
C ALA A 87 -10.84 2.09 -12.30
N MET A 88 -12.11 2.08 -11.89
CA MET A 88 -12.51 1.59 -10.56
C MET A 88 -12.62 0.07 -10.58
N THR A 89 -12.59 -0.57 -9.41
CA THR A 89 -12.99 -1.98 -9.31
C THR A 89 -14.46 -2.16 -9.70
N ASP A 90 -15.31 -1.22 -9.27
CA ASP A 90 -16.70 -1.10 -9.69
C ASP A 90 -16.91 0.27 -10.35
N GLU A 91 -17.22 0.29 -11.64
CA GLU A 91 -17.44 1.52 -12.41
C GLU A 91 -18.62 2.36 -11.88
N ALA A 92 -19.59 1.75 -11.18
CA ALA A 92 -20.68 2.49 -10.55
C ALA A 92 -20.20 3.43 -9.44
N GLU A 93 -19.04 3.16 -8.84
CA GLU A 93 -18.43 4.02 -7.83
C GLU A 93 -17.83 5.31 -8.40
N ASN A 94 -17.65 5.40 -9.73
CA ASN A 94 -17.22 6.62 -10.43
C ASN A 94 -18.39 7.62 -10.63
N ASP A 95 -19.07 7.92 -9.52
CA ASP A 95 -20.24 8.78 -9.49
C ASP A 95 -19.91 10.26 -9.23
N ALA A 96 -20.95 11.07 -9.03
CA ALA A 96 -20.81 12.49 -8.76
C ALA A 96 -20.05 12.77 -7.44
N PHE A 97 -20.30 11.98 -6.39
CA PHE A 97 -19.63 12.15 -5.11
C PHE A 97 -18.13 11.88 -5.25
N PHE A 98 -17.74 10.79 -5.93
CA PHE A 98 -16.34 10.48 -6.15
C PHE A 98 -15.64 11.62 -6.91
N LYS A 99 -16.25 12.12 -8.00
CA LYS A 99 -15.69 13.20 -8.81
C LYS A 99 -15.50 14.49 -8.02
N GLU A 100 -16.47 14.84 -7.17
CA GLU A 100 -16.39 15.99 -6.29
C GLU A 100 -15.26 15.83 -5.26
N GLN A 101 -15.22 14.70 -4.55
CA GLN A 101 -14.18 14.47 -3.53
C GLN A 101 -12.78 14.36 -4.13
N ALA A 102 -12.65 13.78 -5.32
CA ALA A 102 -11.39 13.77 -6.06
C ALA A 102 -10.92 15.20 -6.35
N ALA A 103 -11.80 16.10 -6.79
CA ALA A 103 -11.45 17.49 -7.01
C ALA A 103 -11.07 18.23 -5.71
N VAL A 104 -11.78 17.96 -4.61
CA VAL A 104 -11.46 18.50 -3.28
C VAL A 104 -10.06 18.07 -2.84
N PHE A 105 -9.73 16.79 -2.99
CA PHE A 105 -8.40 16.25 -2.69
C PHE A 105 -7.30 16.90 -3.54
N ILE A 106 -7.48 16.96 -4.86
CA ILE A 106 -6.49 17.56 -5.78
C ILE A 106 -6.21 19.01 -5.38
N LYS A 107 -7.26 19.81 -5.16
CA LYS A 107 -7.11 21.21 -4.75
C LYS A 107 -6.37 21.34 -3.41
N ALA A 108 -6.70 20.49 -2.44
CA ALA A 108 -6.01 20.49 -1.15
C ALA A 108 -4.52 20.11 -1.29
N GLN A 109 -4.22 19.17 -2.19
CA GLN A 109 -2.85 18.75 -2.47
C GLN A 109 -2.04 19.86 -3.17
N GLU A 110 -2.64 20.55 -4.16
CA GLU A 110 -2.03 21.68 -4.87
C GLU A 110 -1.65 22.82 -3.93
N GLN A 111 -2.52 23.14 -2.95
CA GLN A 111 -2.27 24.19 -1.95
C GLN A 111 -0.97 24.00 -1.15
N ILE A 112 -0.52 22.75 -0.96
CA ILE A 112 0.74 22.46 -0.26
C ILE A 112 1.94 23.03 -1.04
N TYR A 113 1.86 23.02 -2.37
CA TYR A 113 2.92 23.47 -3.26
C TYR A 113 2.80 24.96 -3.61
N GLU A 114 1.59 25.50 -3.64
CA GLU A 114 1.32 26.93 -3.86
C GLU A 114 1.68 27.80 -2.66
N ASP A 115 1.49 27.28 -1.44
CA ASP A 115 1.84 27.96 -0.19
C ASP A 115 2.70 27.07 0.73
N PRO A 116 3.99 26.89 0.39
CA PRO A 116 4.92 26.08 1.18
C PRO A 116 5.10 26.55 2.63
N LYS A 117 4.82 27.83 2.92
CA LYS A 117 4.97 28.38 4.28
C LYS A 117 3.96 27.80 5.25
N ASN A 118 2.76 27.43 4.77
CA ASN A 118 1.70 26.79 5.55
C ASN A 118 1.53 25.31 5.21
N ALA A 119 2.55 24.67 4.64
CA ALA A 119 2.48 23.31 4.11
C ALA A 119 1.94 22.29 5.10
N LYS A 120 2.28 22.37 6.39
CA LYS A 120 1.73 21.46 7.42
C LYS A 120 0.20 21.55 7.50
N ALA A 121 -0.36 22.77 7.51
CA ALA A 121 -1.79 22.97 7.58
C ALA A 121 -2.49 22.49 6.29
N HIS A 122 -1.93 22.81 5.13
CA HIS A 122 -2.45 22.35 3.83
C HIS A 122 -2.35 20.83 3.67
N PHE A 123 -1.25 20.23 4.13
CA PHE A 123 -1.05 18.79 4.13
C PHE A 123 -2.08 18.09 5.01
N ASN A 124 -2.32 18.59 6.23
CA ASN A 124 -3.37 18.03 7.09
C ASN A 124 -4.76 18.18 6.46
N LYS A 125 -5.06 19.26 5.72
CA LYS A 125 -6.31 19.38 4.96
C LYS A 125 -6.40 18.33 3.84
N ALA A 126 -5.31 18.06 3.12
CA ALA A 126 -5.28 17.01 2.10
C ALA A 126 -5.50 15.62 2.70
N VAL A 127 -4.88 15.32 3.86
CA VAL A 127 -5.11 14.06 4.59
C VAL A 127 -6.56 13.94 5.05
N SER A 128 -7.17 15.03 5.52
CA SER A 128 -8.61 15.04 5.85
C SER A 128 -9.48 14.73 4.63
N ALA A 129 -9.16 15.29 3.45
CA ALA A 129 -9.88 14.98 2.22
C ALA A 129 -9.79 13.48 1.85
N CYS A 130 -8.60 12.86 2.04
CA CYS A 130 -8.46 11.41 1.90
C CYS A 130 -9.44 10.66 2.84
N VAL A 131 -9.45 11.03 4.12
CA VAL A 131 -10.31 10.38 5.12
C VAL A 131 -11.79 10.54 4.77
N THR A 132 -12.25 11.75 4.42
CA THR A 132 -13.65 12.03 4.07
C THR A 132 -14.10 11.20 2.86
N CYS A 133 -13.27 11.08 1.82
CA CYS A 133 -13.61 10.24 0.68
C CYS A 133 -13.70 8.76 1.09
N HIS A 134 -12.74 8.27 1.89
CA HIS A 134 -12.70 6.88 2.35
C HIS A 134 -13.81 6.51 3.36
N GLU A 135 -14.37 7.47 4.07
CA GLU A 135 -15.52 7.25 4.95
C GLU A 135 -16.81 6.93 4.18
N VAL A 136 -16.88 7.32 2.91
CA VAL A 136 -18.09 7.15 2.07
C VAL A 136 -17.88 6.17 0.93
N LYS A 137 -16.79 6.31 0.15
CA LYS A 137 -16.61 5.60 -1.12
C LYS A 137 -15.93 4.26 -1.02
N CYS A 138 -14.85 4.20 -0.27
CA CYS A 138 -14.07 2.98 -0.20
C CYS A 138 -13.54 2.85 1.20
N SER A 139 -13.95 1.79 1.90
CA SER A 139 -13.46 1.42 3.23
C SER A 139 -12.00 0.92 3.20
N GLY A 140 -11.14 1.62 2.45
CA GLY A 140 -9.70 1.47 2.52
C GLY A 140 -9.17 1.71 3.95
N PRO A 141 -7.86 1.57 4.17
CA PRO A 141 -7.31 1.54 5.52
C PRO A 141 -7.27 2.94 6.16
N ILE A 142 -8.42 3.48 6.58
CA ILE A 142 -8.55 4.79 7.27
C ILE A 142 -7.56 4.93 8.44
N PRO A 143 -7.34 3.92 9.31
CA PRO A 143 -6.34 4.02 10.37
C PRO A 143 -4.91 4.26 9.85
N ARG A 144 -4.58 3.75 8.66
CA ARG A 144 -3.28 3.97 8.01
C ARG A 144 -3.18 5.39 7.43
N ILE A 145 -4.26 5.91 6.85
CA ILE A 145 -4.33 7.29 6.33
C ILE A 145 -4.19 8.29 7.45
N LYS A 146 -4.88 8.09 8.59
CA LYS A 146 -4.80 8.97 9.76
C LYS A 146 -3.38 9.10 10.33
N LYS A 147 -2.50 8.11 10.13
CA LYS A 147 -1.08 8.22 10.51
C LYS A 147 -0.30 9.24 9.68
N LEU A 148 -0.84 9.75 8.57
CA LEU A 148 -0.20 10.80 7.78
C LEU A 148 -0.22 12.15 8.49
N PHE A 149 -1.24 12.47 9.30
CA PHE A 149 -1.34 13.76 9.98
C PHE A 149 -0.03 14.16 10.68
N ILE A 150 0.29 15.45 10.59
CA ILE A 150 1.44 16.06 11.24
C ILE A 150 0.94 16.82 12.46
N GLU A 151 1.41 16.41 13.65
CA GLU A 151 1.14 17.06 14.94
C GLU A 151 1.86 18.40 15.08
#